data_AF-A0A1A0VMD4-F1
#
_entry.id   AF-A0A1A0VMD4-F1
#
_cell.length_a   1.000
_cell.length_b   1.000
_cell.length_c   1.000
_cell.angle_alpha   90.00
_cell.angle_beta   90.00
_cell.angle_gamma   90.00
#
_symmetry.space_group_name_H-M   'P 1'
#
loop_
_entity.id
_entity.type
_entity.pdbx_description
1 polymer ?
#
loop_
_entity_poly.entity_id
_entity_poly.type
_entity_poly.pdbx_seq_one_letter_code
_entity_poly.pdbx_strand_id
1 'polypeptide(L)'
;MKVHHLNCGTMNMPTAPMVCHVLLVETDHGLVLVDSGYGSHDHRNPGKRVGPSRLVVRPLFEDTETALHQIQQLGYQRDDVRHIVITHLDVDHIGGLSDFPEATIHVTAAEALGAIKAPSWRERFRGRCR
;
A
#
# COMPACT_ATOMS: atom_id res chain seq x y z
N MET A 1 0.42 -10.64 -20.87
CA MET A 1 0.42 -10.56 -19.40
C MET A 1 1.85 -10.38 -18.91
N LYS A 2 2.12 -9.29 -18.22
CA LYS A 2 3.44 -8.95 -17.64
C LYS A 2 3.24 -8.59 -16.17
N VAL A 3 4.19 -8.98 -15.32
CA VAL A 3 4.17 -8.68 -13.89
C VAL A 3 5.41 -7.88 -13.56
N HIS A 4 5.23 -6.75 -12.87
CA HIS A 4 6.31 -5.92 -12.34
C HIS A 4 6.35 -6.04 -10.82
N HIS A 5 7.57 -6.08 -10.31
CA HIS A 5 7.87 -6.08 -8.88
C HIS A 5 8.29 -4.68 -8.48
N LEU A 6 7.49 -4.03 -7.62
CA LEU A 6 7.68 -2.66 -7.21
C LEU A 6 8.16 -2.62 -5.75
N ASN A 7 9.17 -1.81 -5.46
CA ASN A 7 9.54 -1.47 -4.08
C ASN A 7 8.71 -0.26 -3.66
N CYS A 8 7.64 -0.47 -2.91
CA CYS A 8 6.74 0.59 -2.47
C CYS A 8 6.96 1.07 -1.03
N GLY A 9 8.20 0.93 -0.57
CA GLY A 9 8.64 1.51 0.69
C GLY A 9 9.80 0.72 1.29
N THR A 10 10.95 1.36 1.43
CA THR A 10 12.09 0.78 2.13
C THR A 10 11.98 1.03 3.64
N MET A 11 12.16 -0.02 4.45
CA MET A 11 12.08 0.00 5.90
C MET A 11 13.41 -0.41 6.53
N ASN A 12 14.04 0.50 7.26
CA ASN A 12 15.32 0.29 7.92
C ASN A 12 15.14 -0.32 9.32
N MET A 13 14.58 -1.52 9.39
CA MET A 13 14.38 -2.22 10.65
C MET A 13 15.72 -2.46 11.36
N PRO A 14 15.76 -2.49 12.71
CA PRO A 14 16.98 -2.79 13.46
C PRO A 14 17.59 -4.16 13.15
N THR A 15 16.78 -5.13 12.70
CA THR A 15 17.21 -6.50 12.43
C THR A 15 17.75 -6.68 11.01
N ALA A 16 17.00 -6.21 10.01
CA ALA A 16 17.36 -6.30 8.59
C ALA A 16 16.53 -5.30 7.76
N PRO A 17 17.07 -4.73 6.67
CA PRO A 17 16.27 -3.92 5.77
C PRO A 17 15.14 -4.75 5.15
N MET A 18 13.97 -4.13 5.02
CA MET A 18 12.78 -4.73 4.41
C MET A 18 12.21 -3.79 3.35
N VAL A 19 11.40 -4.35 2.44
CA VAL A 19 10.69 -3.59 1.40
C VAL A 19 9.19 -3.89 1.46
N CYS A 20 8.37 -2.87 1.20
CA CYS A 20 6.93 -3.03 0.97
C CYS A 20 6.75 -3.47 -0.48
N HIS A 21 6.78 -4.77 -0.71
CA HIS A 21 6.77 -5.32 -2.05
C HIS A 21 5.34 -5.33 -2.63
N VAL A 22 5.16 -4.66 -3.76
CA VAL A 22 3.89 -4.55 -4.48
C VAL A 22 4.03 -5.16 -5.86
N LEU A 23 3.00 -5.87 -6.32
CA LEU A 23 2.96 -6.38 -7.69
C LEU A 23 2.06 -5.49 -8.54
N LEU A 24 2.55 -5.10 -9.72
CA LEU A 24 1.74 -4.52 -10.78
C LEU A 24 1.57 -5.56 -11.89
N VAL A 25 0.33 -5.91 -12.20
CA VAL A 25 -0.01 -6.89 -13.22
C VAL A 25 -0.69 -6.18 -14.38
N GLU A 26 -0.10 -6.30 -15.57
CA GLU A 26 -0.71 -5.84 -16.81
C GLU A 26 -1.70 -6.88 -17.34
N THR A 27 -2.94 -6.44 -17.56
CA THR A 27 -4.03 -7.25 -18.14
C THR A 27 -4.66 -6.52 -19.33
N ASP A 28 -5.44 -7.24 -20.13
CA ASP A 28 -6.16 -6.66 -21.28
C ASP A 28 -7.28 -5.70 -20.87
N HIS A 29 -7.63 -5.65 -19.57
CA HIS A 29 -8.70 -4.81 -19.02
C HIS A 29 -8.20 -3.70 -18.08
N GLY A 30 -6.89 -3.41 -18.12
CA GLY A 30 -6.22 -2.41 -17.30
C GLY A 30 -5.24 -3.03 -16.30
N LEU A 31 -4.74 -2.19 -15.39
CA LEU A 31 -3.73 -2.59 -14.42
C LEU A 31 -4.38 -3.11 -13.13
N VAL A 32 -3.75 -4.14 -12.56
CA VAL A 32 -4.10 -4.69 -11.25
C VAL A 32 -2.92 -4.55 -10.32
N LEU A 33 -3.13 -3.95 -9.16
CA LEU A 33 -2.16 -3.95 -8.08
C LEU A 33 -2.46 -5.07 -7.09
N VAL A 34 -1.41 -5.70 -6.56
CA VAL A 34 -1.49 -6.53 -5.35
C VAL A 34 -0.76 -5.78 -4.25
N ASP A 35 -1.53 -5.30 -3.27
CA ASP A 35 -1.17 -4.28 -2.29
C ASP A 35 -0.82 -2.92 -2.92
N SER A 36 -0.60 -1.90 -2.09
CA SER A 36 -0.37 -0.52 -2.53
C SER A 36 0.83 0.16 -1.88
N GLY A 37 1.50 -0.50 -0.92
CA GLY A 37 2.64 0.09 -0.24
C GLY A 37 2.27 1.28 0.65
N TYR A 38 3.29 2.11 0.95
CA TYR A 38 3.06 3.44 1.49
C TYR A 38 2.64 4.41 0.38
N GLY A 39 1.63 5.23 0.65
CA GLY A 39 1.08 6.19 -0.30
C GLY A 39 1.67 7.58 -0.17
N SER A 40 1.39 8.44 -1.15
CA SER A 40 1.86 9.82 -1.17
C SER A 40 1.42 10.64 0.06
N HIS A 41 0.26 10.31 0.62
CA HIS A 41 -0.23 10.94 1.85
C HIS A 41 0.54 10.50 3.10
N ASP A 42 1.03 9.26 3.14
CA ASP A 42 1.84 8.75 4.25
C ASP A 42 3.19 9.45 4.29
N HIS A 43 3.76 9.72 3.12
CA HIS A 43 5.03 10.42 2.97
C HIS A 43 4.93 11.88 3.44
N ARG A 44 3.82 12.57 3.09
CA ARG A 44 3.57 13.95 3.52
C ARG A 44 3.27 14.08 5.01
N ASN A 45 2.65 13.07 5.63
CA ASN A 45 2.17 13.15 7.02
C ASN A 45 2.42 11.84 7.81
N PRO A 46 3.67 11.37 7.92
CA PRO A 46 3.96 10.01 8.41
C PRO A 46 3.56 9.83 9.88
N GLY A 47 3.63 10.90 10.68
CA GLY A 47 3.20 10.87 12.07
C GLY A 47 1.71 10.61 12.26
N LYS A 48 0.88 11.21 11.42
CA LYS A 48 -0.58 11.10 11.50
C LYS A 48 -1.11 9.84 10.80
N ARG A 49 -0.46 9.45 9.70
CA ARG A 49 -0.91 8.37 8.81
C ARG A 49 -0.39 6.99 9.23
N VAL A 50 0.91 6.91 9.54
CA VAL A 50 1.56 5.64 9.91
C VAL A 50 1.62 5.45 11.42
N GLY A 51 1.65 6.55 12.17
CA GLY A 51 1.62 6.50 13.63
C GLY A 51 3.00 6.18 14.24
N PRO A 52 3.05 5.80 15.52
CA PRO A 52 4.31 5.66 16.27
C PRO A 52 5.13 4.43 15.87
N SER A 53 4.53 3.42 15.23
CA SER A 53 5.23 2.23 14.71
C SER A 53 6.40 2.60 13.78
N ARG A 54 6.29 3.70 13.04
CA ARG A 54 7.35 4.22 12.17
C ARG A 54 8.69 4.47 12.89
N LEU A 55 8.68 4.71 14.20
CA LEU A 55 9.91 4.94 14.98
C LEU A 55 10.72 3.66 15.15
N VAL A 56 10.06 2.51 15.10
CA VAL A 56 10.68 1.18 15.15
C VAL A 56 10.99 0.69 13.74
N VAL A 57 10.01 0.84 12.83
CA VAL A 57 10.09 0.30 11.46
C VAL A 57 11.00 1.13 10.55
N ARG A 58 11.14 2.43 10.84
CA ARG A 58 12.01 3.40 10.14
C ARG A 58 11.85 3.36 8.61
N PRO A 59 10.62 3.49 8.07
CA PRO A 59 10.39 3.67 6.65
C PRO A 59 11.09 4.95 6.13
N LEU A 60 11.64 4.90 4.92
CA LEU A 60 12.32 6.03 4.29
C LEU A 60 11.36 7.15 3.87
N PHE A 61 10.14 6.80 3.44
CA PHE A 61 9.15 7.74 2.88
C PHE A 61 9.72 8.55 1.71
N GLU A 62 10.29 7.87 0.72
CA GLU A 62 10.76 8.49 -0.51
C GLU A 62 9.64 8.49 -1.57
N ASP A 63 9.26 9.66 -2.08
CA ASP A 63 8.11 9.79 -3.00
C ASP A 63 8.29 8.93 -4.27
N THR A 64 9.53 8.71 -4.68
CA THR A 64 9.86 7.85 -5.82
C THR A 64 9.56 6.37 -5.59
N GLU A 65 9.45 5.93 -4.33
CA GLU A 65 9.05 4.57 -3.98
C GLU A 65 7.52 4.39 -4.05
N THR A 66 6.70 5.44 -4.03
CA THR A 66 5.23 5.25 -4.11
C THR A 66 4.81 4.44 -5.33
N ALA A 67 3.80 3.57 -5.19
CA ALA A 67 3.27 2.80 -6.31
C ALA A 67 2.85 3.71 -7.46
N LEU A 68 2.23 4.86 -7.14
CA LEU A 68 1.85 5.88 -8.12
C LEU A 68 3.04 6.37 -8.94
N HIS A 69 4.15 6.76 -8.29
CA HIS A 69 5.31 7.26 -9.00
C HIS A 69 5.93 6.20 -9.91
N GLN A 70 6.08 4.97 -9.42
CA GLN A 70 6.64 3.88 -10.23
C GLN A 70 5.75 3.52 -11.43
N ILE A 71 4.43 3.50 -11.26
CA ILE A 71 3.47 3.30 -12.36
C ILE A 71 3.61 4.41 -13.42
N GLN A 72 3.78 5.66 -12.99
CA GLN A 72 4.02 6.80 -13.89
C GLN A 72 5.35 6.68 -14.64
N GLN A 73 6.42 6.20 -13.99
CA GLN A 73 7.71 5.94 -14.66
C GLN A 73 7.61 4.83 -15.72
N LEU A 74 6.68 3.90 -15.57
CA LEU A 74 6.37 2.88 -16.59
C LEU A 74 5.51 3.43 -17.75
N GLY A 75 5.08 4.70 -17.68
CA GLY A 75 4.29 5.37 -18.72
C GLY A 75 2.78 5.27 -18.54
N TYR A 76 2.31 4.74 -17.42
CA TYR A 76 0.89 4.60 -17.12
C TYR A 76 0.35 5.77 -16.28
N GLN A 77 -0.96 5.96 -16.31
CA GLN A 77 -1.68 6.88 -15.45
C GLN A 77 -2.27 6.15 -14.24
N ARG A 78 -2.55 6.89 -13.17
CA ARG A 78 -3.21 6.32 -11.98
C ARG A 78 -4.57 5.69 -12.31
N ASP A 79 -5.29 6.24 -13.29
CA ASP A 79 -6.64 5.81 -13.68
C ASP A 79 -6.60 4.52 -14.53
N ASP A 80 -5.41 4.11 -15.00
CA ASP A 80 -5.20 2.80 -15.65
C ASP A 80 -5.24 1.66 -14.62
N VAL A 81 -5.02 1.96 -13.33
CA VAL A 81 -5.21 1.01 -12.23
C VAL A 81 -6.70 0.84 -11.97
N ARG A 82 -7.24 -0.31 -12.37
CA ARG A 82 -8.67 -0.63 -12.23
C ARG A 82 -9.00 -1.42 -10.99
N HIS A 83 -8.04 -2.23 -10.52
CA HIS A 83 -8.24 -3.12 -9.40
C HIS A 83 -7.04 -3.11 -8.46
N ILE A 84 -7.31 -3.14 -7.16
CA ILE A 84 -6.29 -3.33 -6.13
C ILE A 84 -6.72 -4.49 -5.25
N VAL A 85 -5.94 -5.55 -5.23
CA VAL A 85 -6.15 -6.71 -4.37
C VAL A 85 -5.30 -6.54 -3.12
N ILE A 86 -5.96 -6.42 -1.96
CA ILE A 86 -5.29 -6.24 -0.68
C ILE A 86 -5.12 -7.59 0.01
N THR A 87 -3.87 -7.93 0.31
CA THR A 87 -3.53 -9.17 1.01
C THR A 87 -3.98 -9.11 2.47
N HIS A 88 -3.81 -7.97 3.12
CA HIS A 88 -4.26 -7.65 4.49
C HIS A 88 -4.19 -6.14 4.77
N LEU A 89 -4.75 -5.70 5.89
CA LEU A 89 -5.00 -4.27 6.17
C LEU A 89 -3.92 -3.56 7.01
N ASP A 90 -2.69 -4.06 7.00
CA ASP A 90 -1.56 -3.39 7.63
C ASP A 90 -1.21 -2.11 6.84
N VAL A 91 -0.70 -1.09 7.53
CA VAL A 91 -0.56 0.28 6.97
C VAL A 91 0.34 0.32 5.74
N ASP A 92 1.38 -0.49 5.73
CA ASP A 92 2.34 -0.65 4.64
C ASP A 92 1.78 -1.39 3.42
N HIS A 93 0.56 -1.93 3.49
CA HIS A 93 -0.12 -2.57 2.37
C HIS A 93 -1.24 -1.69 1.78
N ILE A 94 -1.86 -0.83 2.59
CA ILE A 94 -3.03 -0.03 2.20
C ILE A 94 -2.76 1.48 2.09
N GLY A 95 -1.53 1.91 2.39
CA GLY A 95 -1.15 3.32 2.45
C GLY A 95 -1.38 4.06 1.13
N GLY A 96 -1.11 3.40 0.01
CA GLY A 96 -1.26 3.89 -1.36
C GLY A 96 -2.69 3.94 -1.89
N LEU A 97 -3.69 3.42 -1.19
CA LEU A 97 -5.08 3.37 -1.72
C LEU A 97 -5.63 4.74 -2.12
N SER A 98 -5.32 5.79 -1.36
CA SER A 98 -5.78 7.15 -1.67
C SER A 98 -5.21 7.74 -2.96
N ASP A 99 -4.14 7.15 -3.50
CA ASP A 99 -3.52 7.60 -4.74
C ASP A 99 -4.30 7.11 -5.99
N PHE A 100 -5.21 6.13 -5.82
CA PHE A 100 -5.98 5.48 -6.89
C PHE A 100 -7.50 5.54 -6.61
N PRO A 101 -8.13 6.74 -6.64
CA PRO A 101 -9.52 6.92 -6.22
C PRO A 101 -10.54 6.17 -7.09
N GLU A 102 -10.20 5.89 -8.35
CA GLU A 102 -11.10 5.21 -9.31
C GLU A 102 -10.97 3.67 -9.28
N ALA A 103 -10.02 3.13 -8.51
CA ALA A 103 -9.77 1.69 -8.49
C ALA A 103 -10.76 0.95 -7.59
N THR A 104 -11.23 -0.23 -8.03
CA THR A 104 -12.01 -1.13 -7.18
C THR A 104 -11.08 -1.89 -6.24
N ILE A 105 -11.34 -1.81 -4.94
CA ILE A 105 -10.56 -2.48 -3.91
C ILE A 105 -11.18 -3.85 -3.60
N HIS A 106 -10.37 -4.90 -3.69
CA HIS A 106 -10.73 -6.26 -3.36
C HIS A 106 -10.00 -6.68 -2.09
N VAL A 107 -10.74 -7.17 -1.10
CA VAL A 107 -10.19 -7.67 0.15
C VAL A 107 -10.99 -8.87 0.60
N THR A 108 -10.38 -9.78 1.35
CA THR A 108 -11.11 -10.94 1.88
C THR A 108 -12.19 -10.49 2.87
N ALA A 109 -13.31 -11.23 2.91
CA ALA A 109 -14.37 -10.96 3.87
C ALA A 109 -13.87 -11.04 5.33
N ALA A 110 -12.89 -11.92 5.61
CA ALA A 110 -12.29 -12.06 6.93
C ALA A 110 -11.55 -10.79 7.37
N GLU A 111 -10.68 -10.23 6.52
CA GLU A 111 -9.96 -8.99 6.81
C GLU A 111 -10.93 -7.79 6.91
N ALA A 112 -11.92 -7.71 6.01
CA ALA A 112 -12.95 -6.68 6.09
C ALA A 112 -13.73 -6.74 7.41
N LEU A 113 -14.12 -7.93 7.87
CA LEU A 113 -14.82 -8.11 9.14
C LEU A 113 -13.93 -7.76 10.34
N GLY A 114 -12.65 -8.14 10.32
CA GLY A 114 -11.69 -7.81 11.37
C GLY A 114 -11.50 -6.30 11.55
N ALA A 115 -11.47 -5.54 10.44
CA ALA A 115 -11.38 -4.08 10.49
C ALA A 115 -12.68 -3.38 10.96
N ILE A 116 -13.85 -3.96 10.68
CA ILE A 116 -15.15 -3.35 10.97
C ILE A 116 -15.67 -3.67 12.38
N LYS A 117 -15.55 -4.92 12.86
CA LYS A 117 -16.41 -5.40 13.97
C LYS A 117 -15.82 -5.29 15.38
N ALA A 118 -14.54 -5.54 15.61
CA ALA A 118 -13.95 -5.41 16.96
C ALA A 118 -12.43 -5.66 16.90
N PRO A 119 -11.58 -4.62 16.78
CA PRO A 119 -10.16 -4.85 16.72
C PRO A 119 -9.63 -5.25 18.10
N SER A 120 -9.06 -6.45 18.19
CA SER A 120 -8.07 -6.78 19.19
C SER A 120 -6.93 -5.73 19.18
N TRP A 121 -6.14 -5.67 20.25
CA TRP A 121 -5.06 -4.67 20.34
C TRP A 121 -4.05 -4.75 19.18
N ARG A 122 -3.87 -5.93 18.56
CA ARG A 122 -3.06 -6.14 17.35
C ARG A 122 -3.73 -5.57 16.10
N GLU A 123 -5.03 -5.75 15.97
CA GLU A 123 -5.81 -5.26 14.83
C GLU A 123 -5.97 -3.73 14.84
N ARG A 124 -5.75 -3.06 15.98
CA ARG A 124 -5.68 -1.58 16.05
C ARG A 124 -4.45 -0.99 15.35
N PHE A 125 -3.40 -1.77 15.13
CA PHE A 125 -2.25 -1.36 14.33
C PHE A 125 -2.48 -1.50 12.82
N ARG A 126 -3.58 -2.16 12.42
CA ARG A 126 -4.04 -2.26 11.03
C ARG A 126 -4.81 -1.00 10.68
N GLY A 127 -4.40 -0.32 9.62
CA GLY A 127 -4.95 0.96 9.23
C GLY A 127 -6.45 0.86 8.91
N ARG A 128 -7.18 1.97 9.06
CA ARG A 128 -8.57 2.06 8.58
C ARG A 128 -8.59 2.79 7.26
N CYS A 129 -9.20 2.21 6.23
CA CYS A 129 -9.64 2.98 5.07
C CYS A 129 -10.67 4.01 5.56
N ARG A 130 -10.32 5.29 5.50
CA ARG A 130 -11.25 6.41 5.65
C ARG A 130 -11.19 7.25 4.40
#